data_AF-A0A0C9VQG1-F1
#
_entry.id   AF-A0A0C9VQG1-F1
#
_cell.length_a   1.000
_cell.length_b   1.000
_cell.length_c   1.000
_cell.angle_alpha   90.00
_cell.angle_beta   90.00
_cell.angle_gamma   90.00
#
_symmetry.space_group_name_H-M   'P 1'
#
loop_
_entity.id
_entity.type
_entity.pdbx_description
1 polymer ?
#
loop_
_entity_poly.entity_id
_entity_poly.type
_entity_poly.pdbx_seq_one_letter_code
_entity_poly.pdbx_strand_id
1 'polypeptide(L)'
;MDAFYESIVGQSLLKETGLFNDVNNKVSLYGTWLISLILPPIAIFQMALFELLASFNVHPNIVIGDSAGETALLYTSGAGSQEMALEIAIKCGEVMTLVKKVGGTMAALHSNPDETNDIITTILAQPHATGWTLELGCYNAPAAYTLSGEWVLGEEAVNLAK
;
A
#
# COMPACT_ATOMS: atom_id res chain seq x y z
N MET A 1 -4.72 -8.89 18.58
CA MET A 1 -5.03 -8.19 17.32
C MET A 1 -6.10 -8.89 16.48
N ASP A 2 -6.03 -10.20 16.22
CA ASP A 2 -7.08 -10.90 15.45
C ASP A 2 -8.50 -10.75 16.06
N ALA A 3 -8.64 -10.90 17.38
CA ALA A 3 -9.94 -10.68 18.05
C ALA A 3 -10.49 -9.25 17.90
N PHE A 4 -9.60 -8.25 17.83
CA PHE A 4 -10.01 -6.85 17.60
C PHE A 4 -10.43 -6.65 16.14
N TYR A 5 -9.67 -7.20 15.18
CA TYR A 5 -10.07 -7.25 13.78
C TYR A 5 -11.44 -7.92 13.62
N GLU A 6 -11.66 -9.08 14.26
CA GLU A 6 -12.93 -9.80 14.23
C GLU A 6 -14.09 -8.96 14.79
N SER A 7 -13.83 -8.13 15.81
CA SER A 7 -14.86 -7.22 16.35
C SER A 7 -15.30 -6.12 15.37
N ILE A 8 -14.44 -5.74 14.41
CA ILE A 8 -14.73 -4.70 13.41
C ILE A 8 -15.30 -5.34 12.13
N VAL A 9 -14.66 -6.39 11.63
CA VAL A 9 -14.95 -7.00 10.33
C VAL A 9 -15.99 -8.12 10.44
N GLY A 10 -16.22 -8.65 11.65
CA GLY A 10 -17.18 -9.71 11.94
C GLY A 10 -16.65 -11.13 11.68
N GLN A 11 -15.40 -11.27 11.24
CA GLN A 11 -14.74 -12.55 10.97
C GLN A 11 -13.26 -12.48 11.38
N SER A 12 -12.72 -13.59 11.88
CA SER A 12 -11.29 -13.72 12.21
C SER A 12 -10.45 -13.74 10.95
N LEU A 13 -9.46 -12.84 10.87
CA LEU A 13 -8.50 -12.78 9.78
C LEU A 13 -7.74 -14.11 9.68
N LEU A 14 -7.28 -14.65 10.83
CA LEU A 14 -6.48 -15.87 10.87
C LEU A 14 -7.28 -17.11 10.46
N LYS A 15 -8.54 -17.24 10.89
CA LYS A 15 -9.38 -18.39 10.53
C LYS A 15 -9.76 -18.38 9.05
N GLU A 16 -10.07 -17.22 8.49
CA GLU A 16 -10.49 -17.09 7.10
C GLU A 16 -9.31 -17.26 6.12
N THR A 17 -8.15 -16.69 6.47
CA THR A 17 -6.99 -16.69 5.55
C THR A 17 -6.02 -17.84 5.76
N GLY A 18 -5.98 -18.41 6.97
CA GLY A 18 -4.90 -19.32 7.37
C GLY A 18 -3.53 -18.65 7.50
N LEU A 19 -3.45 -17.31 7.41
CA LEU A 19 -2.21 -16.57 7.54
C LEU A 19 -1.57 -16.88 8.91
N PHE A 20 -0.28 -17.18 8.92
CA PHE A 20 0.50 -17.58 10.11
C PHE A 20 0.14 -18.95 10.73
N ASN A 21 -0.67 -19.78 10.07
CA ASN A 21 -0.92 -21.16 10.49
C ASN A 21 -0.16 -22.17 9.61
N ASP A 22 0.33 -23.26 10.21
CA ASP A 22 1.08 -24.33 9.53
C ASP A 22 0.21 -25.29 8.70
N VAL A 23 -1.11 -25.08 8.59
CA VAL A 23 -2.05 -26.10 8.07
C VAL A 23 -2.82 -25.62 6.84
N ASN A 24 -2.54 -26.28 5.70
CA ASN A 24 -3.32 -26.34 4.44
C ASN A 24 -3.90 -25.01 3.95
N ASN A 25 -3.10 -24.27 3.18
CA ASN A 25 -3.57 -23.19 2.30
C ASN A 25 -4.64 -23.73 1.33
N LYS A 26 -5.93 -23.58 1.69
CA LYS A 26 -7.04 -23.72 0.75
C LYS A 26 -7.10 -22.55 -0.24
N VAL A 27 -6.36 -21.48 0.03
CA VAL A 27 -6.25 -20.30 -0.83
C VAL A 27 -5.03 -20.45 -1.72
N SER A 28 -5.25 -20.48 -3.03
CA SER A 28 -4.17 -20.34 -4.00
C SER A 28 -3.41 -19.04 -3.74
N LEU A 29 -2.11 -19.14 -3.45
CA LEU A 29 -1.22 -17.96 -3.40
C LEU A 29 -1.11 -17.25 -4.76
N TYR A 30 -1.59 -17.88 -5.83
CA TYR A 30 -1.64 -17.30 -7.17
C TYR A 30 -2.91 -16.47 -7.34
N GLY A 31 -2.74 -15.15 -7.50
CA GLY A 31 -3.79 -14.19 -7.79
C GLY A 31 -3.53 -12.82 -7.16
N THR A 32 -4.26 -11.80 -7.60
CA THR A 32 -4.23 -10.47 -6.96
C THR A 32 -5.07 -10.49 -5.69
N TRP A 33 -4.44 -10.26 -4.55
CA TRP A 33 -5.13 -10.20 -3.26
C TRP A 33 -5.94 -8.91 -3.14
N LEU A 34 -7.04 -8.95 -2.37
CA LEU A 34 -7.85 -7.76 -2.13
C LEU A 34 -7.08 -6.80 -1.21
N ILE A 35 -7.06 -5.50 -1.53
CA ILE A 35 -6.37 -4.50 -0.71
C ILE A 35 -6.93 -4.44 0.72
N SER A 36 -8.24 -4.67 0.88
CA SER A 36 -8.90 -4.83 2.19
C SER A 36 -8.36 -6.02 3.00
N LEU A 37 -7.80 -7.03 2.33
CA LEU A 37 -7.16 -8.18 2.96
C LEU A 37 -5.66 -7.95 3.21
N ILE A 38 -5.00 -7.11 2.41
CA ILE A 38 -3.54 -6.90 2.45
C ILE A 38 -3.14 -5.95 3.59
N LEU A 39 -3.83 -4.81 3.74
CA LEU A 39 -3.40 -3.76 4.67
C LEU A 39 -3.43 -4.18 6.15
N PRO A 40 -4.49 -4.84 6.67
CA PRO A 40 -4.55 -5.20 8.09
C PRO A 40 -3.45 -6.17 8.54
N PRO A 41 -3.16 -7.29 7.83
CA PRO A 41 -2.04 -8.16 8.20
C PRO A 41 -0.67 -7.48 8.15
N ILE A 42 -0.43 -6.57 7.19
CA ILE A 42 0.83 -5.80 7.13
C ILE A 42 1.00 -4.98 8.42
N ALA A 43 -0.04 -4.24 8.82
CA ALA A 43 0.00 -3.44 10.05
C ALA A 43 0.20 -4.32 11.29
N ILE A 44 -0.54 -5.42 11.42
CA ILE A 44 -0.41 -6.37 12.54
C ILE A 44 1.02 -6.93 12.61
N PHE A 45 1.58 -7.35 11.47
CA PHE A 45 2.92 -7.91 11.40
C PHE A 45 3.99 -6.88 11.78
N GLN A 46 3.92 -5.67 11.25
CA GLN A 46 4.88 -4.61 11.56
C GLN A 46 4.85 -4.19 13.03
N MET A 47 3.66 -4.03 13.61
CA MET A 47 3.52 -3.74 15.05
C MET A 47 4.04 -4.88 15.92
N ALA A 48 3.75 -6.14 15.56
CA ALA A 48 4.27 -7.30 16.28
C ALA A 48 5.81 -7.41 16.18
N LEU A 49 6.39 -7.09 15.02
CA LEU A 49 7.84 -7.07 14.84
C LEU A 49 8.49 -5.98 15.68
N PHE A 50 7.88 -4.80 15.78
CA PHE A 50 8.35 -3.73 16.66
C PHE A 50 8.34 -4.16 18.13
N GLU A 51 7.25 -4.77 18.62
CA GLU A 51 7.17 -5.32 19.98
C GLU A 51 8.21 -6.41 20.23
N LEU A 52 8.45 -7.28 19.24
CA LEU A 52 9.49 -8.31 19.34
C LEU A 52 10.88 -7.69 19.51
N LEU A 53 11.22 -6.66 18.73
CA LEU A 53 12.48 -5.93 18.86
C LEU A 53 12.59 -5.24 20.23
N ALA A 54 11.50 -4.62 20.70
CA ALA A 54 11.45 -4.01 22.03
C ALA A 54 11.66 -5.04 23.15
N SER A 55 11.18 -6.28 22.98
CA SER A 55 11.43 -7.38 23.92
C SER A 55 12.91 -7.78 24.03
N PHE A 56 13.70 -7.49 22.98
CA PHE A 56 15.17 -7.62 22.98
C PHE A 56 15.88 -6.32 23.38
N ASN A 57 15.16 -5.37 23.98
CA ASN A 57 15.68 -4.08 24.43
C ASN A 57 16.25 -3.23 23.28
N VAL A 58 15.73 -3.41 22.06
CA VAL A 58 16.02 -2.58 20.88
C VAL A 58 14.95 -1.49 20.80
N HIS A 59 15.35 -0.24 21.02
CA HIS A 59 14.47 0.91 20.98
C HIS A 59 14.94 1.91 19.90
N PRO A 60 14.25 2.00 18.76
CA PRO A 60 14.64 2.92 17.70
C PRO A 60 14.45 4.37 18.13
N ASN A 61 15.41 5.24 17.79
CA ASN A 61 15.26 6.68 17.99
C ASN A 61 14.38 7.33 16.91
N ILE A 62 14.30 6.71 15.74
CA ILE A 62 13.56 7.18 14.57
C ILE A 62 12.86 5.98 13.94
N VAL A 63 11.60 6.16 13.59
CA VAL A 63 10.76 5.21 12.86
C VAL A 63 10.19 5.91 11.62
N ILE A 64 10.15 5.21 10.49
CA ILE A 64 9.62 5.70 9.22
C ILE A 64 8.77 4.58 8.63
N GLY A 65 7.58 4.93 8.15
CA GLY A 65 6.68 4.02 7.42
C GLY A 65 6.44 4.58 6.03
N ASP A 66 6.56 3.72 5.02
CA ASP A 66 6.19 4.07 3.64
C ASP A 66 4.77 3.57 3.35
N SER A 67 3.91 4.47 2.85
CA SER A 67 2.51 4.18 2.48
C SER A 67 1.78 3.36 3.55
N ALA A 68 1.45 2.09 3.27
CA ALA A 68 0.79 1.18 4.23
C ALA A 68 1.51 1.10 5.60
N GLY A 69 2.83 1.29 5.64
CA GLY A 69 3.63 1.28 6.86
C GLY A 69 3.37 2.47 7.79
N GLU A 70 2.78 3.57 7.30
CA GLU A 70 2.39 4.70 8.15
C GLU A 70 1.34 4.32 9.19
N THR A 71 0.52 3.30 8.91
CA THR A 71 -0.46 2.81 9.88
C THR A 71 0.21 2.19 11.11
N ALA A 72 1.24 1.36 10.93
CA ALA A 72 2.04 0.83 12.02
C ALA A 72 2.90 1.93 12.68
N LEU A 73 3.33 2.93 11.92
CA LEU A 73 4.07 4.08 12.44
C LEU A 73 3.28 4.83 13.53
N LEU A 74 1.96 4.95 13.38
CA LEU A 74 1.10 5.60 14.38
C LEU A 74 1.24 4.97 15.77
N TYR A 75 1.23 3.64 15.83
CA TYR A 75 1.43 2.90 17.07
C TYR A 75 2.88 3.00 17.56
N THR A 76 3.84 2.68 16.69
CA THR A 76 5.26 2.55 17.07
C THR A 76 5.92 3.87 17.47
N SER A 77 5.39 5.00 17.00
CA SER A 77 5.80 6.34 17.43
C SER A 77 5.17 6.78 18.76
N GLY A 78 4.17 6.05 19.27
CA GLY A 78 3.39 6.41 20.45
C GLY A 78 2.29 7.46 20.19
N ALA A 79 2.05 7.83 18.93
CA ALA A 79 1.01 8.80 18.56
C ALA A 79 -0.41 8.23 18.65
N GLY A 80 -0.58 6.91 18.61
CA GLY A 80 -1.86 6.22 18.77
C GLY A 80 -1.71 4.82 19.36
N SER A 81 -2.85 4.18 19.64
CA SER A 81 -2.86 2.80 20.15
C SER A 81 -2.73 1.77 19.03
N GLN A 82 -2.44 0.52 19.39
CA GLN A 82 -2.37 -0.59 18.45
C GLN A 82 -3.73 -0.83 17.76
N GLU A 83 -4.82 -0.65 18.50
CA GLU A 83 -6.20 -0.74 18.02
C GLU A 83 -6.49 0.35 16.99
N MET A 84 -6.10 1.59 17.27
CA MET A 84 -6.30 2.72 16.35
C MET A 84 -5.54 2.50 15.03
N ALA A 85 -4.29 2.05 15.11
CA ALA A 85 -3.49 1.73 13.93
C ALA A 85 -4.16 0.64 13.06
N LEU A 86 -4.68 -0.42 13.69
CA LEU A 86 -5.37 -1.50 12.99
C LEU A 86 -6.71 -1.05 12.41
N GLU A 87 -7.48 -0.24 13.12
CA GLU A 87 -8.75 0.30 12.62
C GLU A 87 -8.52 1.17 11.37
N ILE A 88 -7.49 2.03 11.37
CA ILE A 88 -7.12 2.82 10.20
C ILE A 88 -6.71 1.90 9.03
N ALA A 89 -5.89 0.88 9.27
CA ALA A 89 -5.50 -0.06 8.22
C ALA A 89 -6.71 -0.77 7.58
N ILE A 90 -7.71 -1.17 8.38
CA ILE A 90 -8.97 -1.75 7.90
C ILE A 90 -9.73 -0.74 7.04
N LYS A 91 -9.92 0.50 7.54
CA LYS A 91 -10.66 1.54 6.82
C LYS A 91 -9.98 1.99 5.54
N CYS A 92 -8.67 2.12 5.51
CA CYS A 92 -7.92 2.36 4.28
C CYS A 92 -8.18 1.25 3.26
N GLY A 93 -8.20 -0.01 3.69
CA GLY A 93 -8.49 -1.15 2.83
C GLY A 93 -9.91 -1.13 2.25
N GLU A 94 -10.91 -0.78 3.07
CA GLU A 94 -12.30 -0.57 2.63
C GLU A 94 -12.39 0.56 1.59
N VAL A 95 -11.82 1.73 1.89
CA VAL A 95 -11.87 2.90 1.01
C VAL A 95 -11.17 2.63 -0.32
N MET A 96 -9.98 2.03 -0.30
CA MET A 96 -9.24 1.67 -1.52
C MET A 96 -10.00 0.62 -2.35
N THR A 97 -10.76 -0.26 -1.70
CA THR A 97 -11.61 -1.23 -2.42
C THR A 97 -12.74 -0.56 -3.18
N LEU A 98 -13.31 0.55 -2.67
CA LEU A 98 -14.39 1.29 -3.33
C LEU A 98 -13.92 1.94 -4.65
N VAL A 99 -12.69 2.44 -4.69
CA VAL A 99 -12.14 3.14 -5.86
C VAL A 99 -11.48 2.21 -6.89
N LYS A 100 -11.41 0.90 -6.62
CA LYS A 100 -10.78 -0.08 -7.53
C LYS A 100 -11.40 -0.10 -8.94
N LYS A 101 -12.67 0.29 -9.08
CA LYS A 101 -13.39 0.31 -10.36
C LYS A 101 -13.09 1.54 -11.23
N VAL A 102 -12.31 2.51 -10.73
CA VAL A 102 -12.06 3.80 -11.39
C VAL A 102 -11.04 3.69 -12.55
N GLY A 103 -10.43 2.51 -12.76
CA GLY A 103 -9.57 2.28 -13.94
C GLY A 103 -8.20 2.93 -13.85
N GLY A 104 -7.71 3.17 -12.63
CA GLY A 104 -6.35 3.65 -12.38
C GLY A 104 -5.30 2.54 -12.53
N THR A 105 -4.06 2.95 -12.78
CA THR A 105 -2.87 2.10 -12.83
C THR A 105 -1.72 2.73 -12.06
N MET A 106 -0.74 1.90 -11.72
CA MET A 106 0.55 2.35 -11.22
C MET A 106 1.66 1.63 -11.98
N ALA A 107 2.72 2.35 -12.34
CA ALA A 107 3.87 1.81 -13.05
C ALA A 107 5.18 2.21 -12.38
N ALA A 108 6.09 1.26 -12.19
CA ALA A 108 7.44 1.54 -11.73
C ALA A 108 8.29 2.01 -12.91
N LEU A 109 9.00 3.12 -12.72
CA LEU A 109 9.83 3.73 -13.74
C LEU A 109 11.26 3.93 -13.24
N HIS A 110 12.22 3.52 -14.08
CA HIS A 110 13.63 3.86 -13.90
C HIS A 110 13.99 5.00 -14.83
N SER A 111 14.02 6.22 -14.29
CA SER A 111 14.30 7.47 -15.02
C SER A 111 14.74 8.52 -14.00
N ASN A 112 15.08 9.75 -14.41
CA ASN A 112 15.25 10.88 -13.51
C ASN A 112 13.94 11.72 -13.40
N PRO A 113 13.80 12.60 -12.39
CA PRO A 113 12.57 13.39 -12.20
C PRO A 113 12.19 14.25 -13.39
N ASP A 114 13.18 14.87 -14.06
CA ASP A 114 12.94 15.81 -15.16
C ASP A 114 12.39 15.07 -16.37
N GLU A 115 13.01 13.95 -16.76
CA GLU A 115 12.52 13.05 -17.81
C GLU A 115 11.11 12.51 -17.51
N THR A 116 10.85 12.12 -16.27
CA THR A 116 9.53 11.60 -15.89
C THR A 116 8.47 12.69 -15.97
N ASN A 117 8.78 13.91 -15.54
CA ASN A 117 7.90 15.07 -15.67
C ASN A 117 7.68 15.48 -17.13
N ASP A 118 8.70 15.37 -17.99
CA ASP A 118 8.58 15.62 -19.42
C ASP A 118 7.64 14.61 -20.09
N ILE A 119 7.74 13.33 -19.71
CA ILE A 119 6.81 12.27 -20.17
C ILE A 119 5.38 12.58 -19.74
N ILE A 120 5.15 12.90 -18.46
CA ILE A 120 3.83 13.26 -17.93
C ILE A 120 3.27 14.47 -18.69
N THR A 121 4.06 15.53 -18.83
CA THR A 121 3.64 16.76 -19.50
C THR A 121 3.29 16.52 -20.97
N THR A 122 4.10 15.71 -21.67
CA THR A 122 3.88 15.34 -23.07
C THR A 122 2.56 14.59 -23.26
N ILE A 123 2.22 13.70 -22.33
CA ILE A 123 1.00 12.90 -22.38
C ILE A 123 -0.22 13.75 -22.02
N LEU A 124 -0.14 14.54 -20.95
CA LEU A 124 -1.25 15.39 -20.50
C LEU A 124 -1.56 16.53 -21.49
N ALA A 125 -0.62 16.91 -22.36
CA ALA A 125 -0.86 17.86 -23.45
C ALA A 125 -1.72 17.30 -24.59
N GLN A 126 -1.93 15.98 -24.66
CA GLN A 126 -2.70 15.37 -25.72
C GLN A 126 -4.21 15.59 -25.52
N PRO A 127 -4.99 15.84 -26.58
CA PRO A 127 -6.43 16.07 -26.45
C PRO A 127 -7.20 14.96 -25.74
N HIS A 128 -6.79 13.70 -25.90
CA HIS A 128 -7.45 12.54 -25.27
C HIS A 128 -7.17 12.43 -23.76
N ALA A 129 -6.17 13.14 -23.24
CA ALA A 129 -5.87 13.18 -21.81
C ALA A 129 -6.75 14.18 -21.04
N THR A 130 -7.62 14.94 -21.73
CA THR A 130 -8.47 15.95 -21.10
C THR A 130 -9.38 15.35 -20.04
N GLY A 131 -9.22 15.79 -18.79
CA GLY A 131 -10.02 15.33 -17.65
C GLY A 131 -9.50 14.07 -16.96
N TRP A 132 -8.35 13.54 -17.40
CA TRP A 132 -7.61 12.46 -16.76
C TRP A 132 -6.36 12.98 -16.05
N THR A 133 -5.78 12.13 -15.21
CA THR A 133 -4.63 12.41 -14.37
C THR A 133 -3.49 11.43 -14.67
N LEU A 134 -2.26 11.93 -14.58
CA LEU A 134 -1.06 11.12 -14.59
C LEU A 134 -0.01 11.88 -13.78
N GLU A 135 0.46 11.27 -12.70
CA GLU A 135 1.30 11.93 -11.72
C GLU A 135 2.42 11.03 -11.22
N LEU A 136 3.45 11.64 -10.64
CA LEU A 136 4.44 10.96 -9.82
C LEU A 136 3.78 10.57 -8.48
N GLY A 137 3.47 9.27 -8.32
CA GLY A 137 2.88 8.72 -7.10
C GLY A 137 3.89 8.46 -5.99
N CYS A 138 5.10 8.00 -6.31
CA CYS A 138 6.14 7.71 -5.31
C CYS A 138 7.55 8.07 -5.79
N TYR A 139 8.37 8.58 -4.87
CA TYR A 139 9.79 8.88 -5.05
C TYR A 139 10.60 7.86 -4.24
N ASN A 140 10.85 6.68 -4.80
CA ASN A 140 11.42 5.55 -4.07
C ASN A 140 12.96 5.64 -3.96
N ALA A 141 13.61 6.17 -5.00
CA ALA A 141 15.06 6.41 -5.04
C ALA A 141 15.39 7.48 -6.10
N PRO A 142 16.64 8.00 -6.18
CA PRO A 142 17.03 9.02 -7.16
C PRO A 142 16.81 8.65 -8.64
N ALA A 143 16.60 7.37 -8.93
CA ALA A 143 16.24 6.90 -10.27
C ALA A 143 15.13 5.83 -10.24
N ALA A 144 14.29 5.84 -9.20
CA ALA A 144 13.20 4.87 -9.06
C ALA A 144 11.93 5.61 -8.63
N TYR A 145 11.02 5.76 -9.58
CA TYR A 145 9.78 6.50 -9.42
C TYR A 145 8.58 5.59 -9.67
N THR A 146 7.43 5.97 -9.14
CA THR A 146 6.16 5.34 -9.45
C THR A 146 5.25 6.35 -10.11
N LEU A 147 4.76 6.04 -11.30
CA LEU A 147 3.67 6.77 -11.94
C LEU A 147 2.33 6.24 -11.45
N SER A 148 1.36 7.12 -11.28
CA SER A 148 -0.02 6.78 -10.90
C SER A 148 -0.99 7.64 -11.69
N GLY A 149 -2.07 7.05 -12.19
CA GLY A 149 -3.07 7.77 -12.99
C GLY A 149 -3.98 6.83 -13.75
N GLU A 150 -4.68 7.35 -14.75
CA GLU A 150 -5.56 6.58 -15.61
C GLU A 150 -4.78 5.51 -16.38
N TRP A 151 -5.34 4.29 -16.44
CA TRP A 151 -4.67 3.13 -17.05
C TRP A 151 -4.12 3.42 -18.46
N VAL A 152 -4.92 4.09 -19.30
CA VAL A 152 -4.54 4.40 -20.68
C VAL A 152 -3.31 5.33 -20.73
N LEU A 153 -3.29 6.36 -19.88
CA LEU A 153 -2.17 7.31 -19.83
C LEU A 153 -0.91 6.66 -19.22
N GLY A 154 -1.08 5.80 -18.22
CA GLY A 154 0.04 5.06 -17.62
C GLY A 154 0.71 4.12 -18.62
N GLU A 155 -0.07 3.40 -19.45
CA GLU A 155 0.49 2.55 -20.51
C GLU A 155 1.22 3.37 -21.59
N GLU A 156 0.69 4.54 -21.97
CA GLU A 156 1.38 5.47 -22.87
C GLU A 156 2.72 5.94 -22.29
N ALA A 157 2.74 6.30 -21.00
CA ALA A 157 3.95 6.72 -20.29
C ALA A 157 5.02 5.63 -20.25
N VAL A 158 4.62 4.40 -19.92
CA VAL A 158 5.53 3.24 -19.92
C VAL A 158 6.08 2.96 -21.31
N ASN A 159 5.30 3.18 -22.38
CA ASN A 159 5.78 2.98 -23.75
C ASN A 159 6.70 4.10 -24.22
N LEU A 160 6.47 5.35 -23.79
CA LEU A 160 7.34 6.48 -24.11
C LEU A 160 8.69 6.40 -23.37
N ALA A 161 8.72 5.76 -22.21
CA ALA A 161 9.93 5.64 -21.39
C ALA A 161 10.85 4.46 -21.77
N LYS A 162 10.46 3.64 -22.75
CA LYS A 162 11.30 2.55 -23.30
C LYS A 162 12.26 3.08 -24.34
#